data_AF-A0A3M8SS18-F1
#
_entry.id   AF-A0A3M8SS18-F1
#
_cell.length_a   1.000
_cell.length_b   1.000
_cell.length_c   1.000
_cell.angle_alpha   90.00
_cell.angle_beta   90.00
_cell.angle_gamma   90.00
#
_symmetry.space_group_name_H-M   'P 1'
#
loop_
_entity.id
_entity.type
_entity.pdbx_description
1 polymer ?
#
loop_
_entity_poly.entity_id
_entity_poly.type
_entity_poly.pdbx_seq_one_letter_code
_entity_poly.pdbx_strand_id
1 'polypeptide(L)'
;MLYGNHNLQRGDSDGNPAANQPPRWGAVVNPPPPAGAAQTPQNQGGATIAIPQHVRQLQDDLRTLGFLCGGTPDGGFGRGTEWAVKEFQIYASMTHVARLNTQRFRQWQPNGGLTAPEIGALGTRPNSTPPESYYVGSLDQAANTARYTGPISGVVNQRTRDAIEHWLDQNYRCPVVVEAWLVSRQTTQRTAVFTNGVNVWQFNQITQGTVRNAQNQVVSYVRMFYRDFSTYYTYPAGRVATEYHVLGGYTNYMTYGGPVSMVPTHTWSQAEMTPERLIGPATTLATLQANLNGATTSTYRVVRATAEQECMGFFDSINAYDDALISLGPCHWTMGLYPANGYDNGELPGFLAYVLHSNRASYLTAYGNFGLYPSSAWVGNNAGPLWNQGQRKYVGWIRNHIDSTDPATAATAIPQLAEVDRATIEANYYKTWHWFFRWVMAGRTIPAVQQAMWGMVRMRLRDVLGIAVNVQAGNIHVTGTLGTVFTSEKAAAILLRWHIFRPGHVTGTSVRNSIRNAIQNNPNVTWTLPLAQWTNAHETAVTDQLLADATVVNATQAHLAAWPTYPGRTGRGYVVGNELGTLRTARNSFVLDAAGI
;
A
#
# COMPACT_ATOMS: atom_id res chain seq x y z
N MET A 1 1.77 -36.36 -11.52
CA MET A 1 0.68 -35.83 -10.65
C MET A 1 1.28 -35.35 -9.35
N LEU A 2 1.48 -34.04 -9.23
CA LEU A 2 1.98 -33.43 -7.99
C LEU A 2 1.00 -33.65 -6.82
N TYR A 3 1.57 -33.81 -5.62
CA TYR A 3 0.88 -33.78 -4.32
C TYR A 3 -0.29 -34.79 -4.18
N GLY A 4 -0.20 -35.96 -4.80
CA GLY A 4 -1.23 -37.00 -4.68
C GLY A 4 -2.59 -36.61 -5.28
N ASN A 5 -2.64 -35.56 -6.11
CA ASN A 5 -3.87 -34.98 -6.65
C ASN A 5 -4.82 -34.34 -5.61
N HIS A 6 -4.31 -34.02 -4.42
CA HIS A 6 -5.08 -33.36 -3.37
C HIS A 6 -5.14 -31.84 -3.59
N ASN A 7 -6.30 -31.23 -3.29
CA ASN A 7 -6.46 -29.79 -3.21
C ASN A 7 -5.90 -29.28 -1.88
N LEU A 8 -4.57 -29.26 -1.75
CA LEU A 8 -3.92 -28.87 -0.49
C LEU A 8 -4.31 -27.46 -0.06
N GLN A 9 -4.61 -27.29 1.22
CA GLN A 9 -5.09 -26.03 1.79
C GLN A 9 -4.74 -25.89 3.28
N ARG A 10 -5.00 -24.71 3.84
CA ARG A 10 -4.71 -24.39 5.24
C ARG A 10 -5.23 -25.47 6.21
N GLY A 11 -4.34 -25.89 7.11
CA GLY A 11 -4.57 -26.92 8.11
C GLY A 11 -4.28 -28.35 7.63
N ASP A 12 -3.95 -28.57 6.37
CA ASP A 12 -3.43 -29.85 5.89
C ASP A 12 -2.04 -30.12 6.49
N SER A 13 -1.68 -31.39 6.67
CA SER A 13 -0.36 -31.78 7.17
C SER A 13 0.03 -33.19 6.72
N ASP A 14 1.33 -33.46 6.63
CA ASP A 14 1.87 -34.78 6.29
C ASP A 14 1.81 -35.79 7.47
N GLY A 15 1.21 -35.38 8.58
CA GLY A 15 1.12 -36.18 9.80
C GLY A 15 2.47 -36.31 10.53
N ASN A 16 2.43 -36.98 11.67
CA ASN A 16 3.60 -37.33 12.46
C ASN A 16 3.37 -38.69 13.14
N PRO A 17 3.99 -39.77 12.62
CA PRO A 17 3.87 -41.11 13.21
C PRO A 17 4.27 -41.15 14.69
N ALA A 18 5.32 -40.41 15.08
CA ALA A 18 5.80 -40.40 16.46
C ALA A 18 4.83 -39.72 17.43
N ALA A 19 3.91 -38.90 16.92
CA ALA A 19 2.87 -38.23 17.69
C ALA A 19 1.46 -38.83 17.46
N ASN A 20 1.35 -39.99 16.79
CA ASN A 20 0.06 -40.58 16.38
C ASN A 20 -0.86 -39.60 15.64
N GLN A 21 -0.28 -38.66 14.89
CA GLN A 21 -1.02 -37.69 14.12
C GLN A 21 -1.13 -38.19 12.66
N PRO A 22 -2.31 -38.62 12.20
CA PRO A 22 -2.48 -39.03 10.81
C PRO A 22 -2.31 -37.84 9.85
N PRO A 23 -1.92 -38.08 8.58
CA PRO A 23 -1.90 -37.04 7.58
C PRO A 23 -3.30 -36.49 7.31
N ARG A 24 -3.36 -35.22 6.89
CA ARG A 24 -4.58 -34.56 6.42
C ARG A 24 -4.26 -33.88 5.10
N TRP A 25 -4.90 -34.31 4.00
CA TRP A 25 -4.70 -33.71 2.67
C TRP A 25 -6.03 -33.43 1.99
N GLY A 26 -6.17 -32.22 1.44
CA GLY A 26 -7.44 -31.79 0.84
C GLY A 26 -8.58 -31.77 1.85
N ALA A 27 -8.28 -31.40 3.10
CA ALA A 27 -9.17 -31.51 4.26
C ALA A 27 -9.68 -32.92 4.63
N VAL A 28 -9.16 -33.99 4.03
CA VAL A 28 -9.48 -35.37 4.40
C VAL A 28 -8.44 -35.91 5.35
N VAL A 29 -8.86 -36.41 6.52
CA VAL A 29 -7.98 -37.06 7.50
C VAL A 29 -7.73 -38.51 7.09
N ASN A 30 -6.47 -38.93 7.12
CA ASN A 30 -6.01 -40.26 6.75
C ASN A 30 -6.58 -40.72 5.40
N PRO A 31 -6.38 -39.95 4.31
CA PRO A 31 -6.89 -40.34 3.00
C PRO A 31 -6.27 -41.68 2.57
N PRO A 32 -7.02 -42.52 1.85
CA PRO A 32 -6.51 -43.81 1.39
C PRO A 32 -5.27 -43.60 0.52
N PRO A 33 -4.27 -44.51 0.58
CA PRO A 33 -3.08 -44.42 -0.26
C PRO A 33 -3.50 -44.34 -1.74
N PRO A 34 -2.88 -43.46 -2.56
CA PRO A 34 -3.19 -43.42 -3.97
C PRO A 34 -2.94 -44.79 -4.60
N ALA A 35 -3.95 -45.32 -5.31
CA ALA A 35 -3.83 -46.57 -6.06
C ALA A 35 -2.74 -46.41 -7.13
N GLY A 36 -1.51 -46.85 -6.83
CA GLY A 36 -0.37 -46.82 -7.75
C GLY A 36 0.96 -46.28 -7.21
N ALA A 37 1.04 -45.78 -5.96
CA ALA A 37 2.29 -45.24 -5.39
C ALA A 37 2.80 -46.06 -4.19
N ALA A 38 3.13 -47.33 -4.39
CA ALA A 38 4.01 -48.04 -3.47
C ALA A 38 5.45 -47.55 -3.71
N GLN A 39 5.89 -46.51 -2.99
CA GLN A 39 7.30 -46.14 -2.97
C GLN A 39 8.03 -47.02 -1.95
N THR A 40 8.96 -47.83 -2.44
CA THR A 40 9.86 -48.63 -1.60
C THR A 40 10.83 -47.68 -0.88
N PRO A 41 11.00 -47.77 0.45
CA PRO A 41 11.92 -46.90 1.18
C PRO A 41 13.35 -47.11 0.68
N GLN A 42 14.00 -46.02 0.25
CA GLN A 42 15.43 -46.05 -0.03
C GLN A 42 16.17 -45.91 1.31
N ASN A 43 16.71 -47.02 1.79
CA ASN A 43 17.63 -47.16 2.93
C ASN A 43 17.10 -46.77 4.32
N GLN A 44 16.31 -47.66 4.93
CA GLN A 44 16.36 -47.93 6.37
C GLN A 44 15.76 -49.33 6.61
N GLY A 45 16.52 -50.20 7.28
CA GLY A 45 16.06 -51.56 7.60
C GLY A 45 14.86 -51.52 8.54
N GLY A 46 13.71 -51.98 8.04
CA GLY A 46 12.43 -52.04 8.76
C GLY A 46 11.29 -51.58 7.86
N ALA A 47 10.23 -52.41 7.71
CA ALA A 47 9.06 -52.08 6.89
C ALA A 47 8.20 -51.01 7.57
N THR A 48 8.67 -49.76 7.55
CA THR A 48 7.86 -48.58 7.87
C THR A 48 7.20 -48.14 6.57
N ILE A 49 5.86 -48.13 6.51
CA ILE A 49 5.15 -47.51 5.40
C ILE A 49 5.54 -46.03 5.39
N ALA A 50 6.31 -45.60 4.39
CA ALA A 50 6.68 -44.20 4.22
C ALA A 50 5.40 -43.41 3.93
N ILE A 51 5.00 -42.53 4.84
CA ILE A 51 3.87 -41.63 4.62
C ILE A 51 4.31 -40.62 3.55
N PRO A 52 3.57 -40.47 2.43
CA PRO A 52 3.84 -39.43 1.44
C PRO A 52 3.95 -38.04 2.10
N GLN A 53 4.92 -37.22 1.70
CA GLN A 53 5.12 -35.88 2.26
C GLN A 53 4.65 -34.80 1.29
N HIS A 54 3.35 -34.77 1.00
CA HIS A 54 2.78 -33.90 -0.03
C HIS A 54 2.88 -32.41 0.29
N VAL A 55 2.66 -32.02 1.54
CA VAL A 55 2.75 -30.62 1.97
C VAL A 55 4.21 -30.16 1.97
N ARG A 56 5.13 -30.99 2.47
CA ARG A 56 6.56 -30.69 2.44
C ARG A 56 7.08 -30.54 1.02
N GLN A 57 6.68 -31.43 0.11
CA GLN A 57 7.04 -31.32 -1.31
C GLN A 57 6.55 -30.00 -1.92
N LEU A 58 5.30 -29.61 -1.67
CA LEU A 58 4.77 -28.31 -2.10
C LEU A 58 5.62 -27.15 -1.57
N GLN A 59 6.01 -27.18 -0.29
CA GLN A 59 6.85 -26.14 0.31
C GLN A 59 8.23 -26.08 -0.35
N ASP A 60 8.85 -27.23 -0.64
CA ASP A 60 10.12 -27.32 -1.37
C ASP A 60 10.01 -26.78 -2.80
N ASP A 61 8.92 -27.09 -3.51
CA ASP A 61 8.65 -26.61 -4.87
C ASP A 61 8.43 -25.09 -4.90
N LEU A 62 7.57 -24.56 -4.03
CA LEU A 62 7.33 -23.11 -3.90
C LEU A 62 8.63 -22.36 -3.58
N ARG A 63 9.47 -22.92 -2.71
CA ARG A 63 10.78 -22.36 -2.40
C ARG A 63 11.71 -22.39 -3.61
N THR A 64 11.75 -23.49 -4.35
CA THR A 64 12.52 -23.61 -5.60
C THR A 64 12.13 -22.52 -6.60
N LEU A 65 10.83 -22.24 -6.73
CA LEU A 65 10.26 -21.20 -7.58
C LEU A 65 10.46 -19.76 -7.04
N GLY A 66 10.93 -19.61 -5.81
CA GLY A 66 11.23 -18.30 -5.20
C GLY A 66 10.14 -17.72 -4.31
N PHE A 67 9.13 -18.47 -3.91
CA PHE A 67 8.06 -18.05 -3.00
C PHE A 67 8.38 -18.42 -1.55
N LEU A 68 9.09 -17.53 -0.85
CA LEU A 68 9.73 -17.86 0.44
C LEU A 68 8.93 -17.45 1.69
N CYS A 69 7.72 -16.91 1.54
CA CYS A 69 6.90 -16.49 2.69
C CYS A 69 6.46 -17.64 3.61
N GLY A 70 6.56 -18.90 3.15
CA GLY A 70 6.30 -20.11 3.93
C GLY A 70 7.39 -20.49 4.93
N GLY A 71 8.59 -19.91 4.85
CA GLY A 71 9.71 -20.27 5.73
C GLY A 71 10.31 -21.64 5.39
N THR A 72 10.83 -22.34 6.41
CA THR A 72 11.43 -23.67 6.26
C THR A 72 10.32 -24.73 6.13
N PRO A 73 10.44 -25.68 5.18
CA PRO A 73 9.48 -26.77 5.02
C PRO A 73 9.35 -27.61 6.29
N ASP A 74 8.12 -27.78 6.76
CA ASP A 74 7.77 -28.49 7.99
C ASP A 74 6.68 -29.55 7.78
N GLY A 75 6.13 -29.67 6.56
CA GLY A 75 5.02 -30.59 6.26
C GLY A 75 3.67 -30.11 6.80
N GLY A 76 3.56 -28.88 7.30
CA GLY A 76 2.33 -28.24 7.76
C GLY A 76 1.86 -27.14 6.80
N PHE A 77 0.62 -27.22 6.33
CA PHE A 77 0.02 -26.19 5.49
C PHE A 77 -0.51 -25.06 6.37
N GLY A 78 0.42 -24.26 6.89
CA GLY A 78 0.12 -23.08 7.67
C GLY A 78 -0.17 -21.85 6.82
N ARG A 79 -0.30 -20.72 7.52
CA ARG A 79 -0.48 -19.38 6.94
C ARG A 79 0.58 -19.00 5.91
N GLY A 80 1.85 -19.23 6.23
CA GLY A 80 2.96 -18.89 5.33
C GLY A 80 2.87 -19.65 4.00
N THR A 81 2.48 -20.93 4.06
CA THR A 81 2.23 -21.77 2.88
C THR A 81 1.05 -21.25 2.07
N GLU A 82 -0.08 -20.91 2.71
CA GLU A 82 -1.23 -20.31 2.03
C GLU A 82 -0.86 -19.01 1.32
N TRP A 83 -0.11 -18.12 1.99
CA TRP A 83 0.38 -16.89 1.37
C TRP A 83 1.30 -17.16 0.19
N ALA A 84 2.17 -18.17 0.28
CA ALA A 84 3.06 -18.55 -0.82
C ALA A 84 2.27 -19.04 -2.03
N VAL A 85 1.19 -19.80 -1.81
CA VAL A 85 0.30 -20.25 -2.88
C VAL A 85 -0.46 -19.06 -3.49
N LYS A 86 -0.97 -18.12 -2.68
CA LYS A 86 -1.63 -16.90 -3.20
C LYS A 86 -0.68 -16.08 -4.07
N GLU A 87 0.54 -15.86 -3.59
CA GLU A 87 1.56 -15.13 -4.33
C GLU A 87 1.95 -15.86 -5.62
N PHE A 88 2.11 -17.19 -5.57
CA PHE A 88 2.30 -17.99 -6.78
C PHE A 88 1.15 -17.81 -7.77
N GLN A 89 -0.11 -17.94 -7.34
CA GLN A 89 -1.29 -17.76 -8.19
C GLN A 89 -1.32 -16.36 -8.84
N ILE A 90 -0.96 -15.32 -8.08
CA ILE A 90 -0.87 -13.94 -8.59
C ILE A 90 0.17 -13.85 -9.71
N TYR A 91 1.41 -14.26 -9.43
CA TYR A 91 2.50 -14.11 -10.39
C TYR A 91 2.38 -15.08 -11.57
N ALA A 92 1.79 -16.25 -11.36
CA ALA A 92 1.46 -17.20 -12.41
C ALA A 92 0.40 -16.69 -13.40
N SER A 93 -0.39 -15.67 -13.02
CA SER A 93 -1.34 -15.03 -13.95
C SER A 93 -0.69 -14.04 -14.92
N MET A 94 0.55 -13.63 -14.66
CA MET A 94 1.25 -12.59 -15.43
C MET A 94 1.73 -13.10 -16.79
N THR A 95 1.92 -12.18 -17.74
CA THR A 95 2.33 -12.49 -19.12
C THR A 95 3.80 -12.86 -19.23
N HIS A 96 4.65 -12.37 -18.33
CA HIS A 96 6.07 -12.71 -18.25
C HIS A 96 6.46 -13.16 -16.84
N VAL A 97 7.50 -13.98 -16.80
CA VAL A 97 8.11 -14.55 -15.60
C VAL A 97 9.61 -14.27 -15.58
N ALA A 98 10.25 -14.48 -14.43
CA ALA A 98 11.68 -14.72 -14.41
C ALA A 98 11.96 -16.19 -14.76
N ARG A 99 13.10 -16.46 -15.40
CA ARG A 99 13.59 -17.80 -15.68
C ARG A 99 15.05 -17.92 -15.24
N LEU A 100 15.38 -18.95 -14.49
CA LEU A 100 16.77 -19.22 -14.11
C LEU A 100 17.58 -19.62 -15.34
N ASN A 101 18.63 -18.85 -15.62
CA ASN A 101 19.64 -19.22 -16.61
C ASN A 101 20.71 -20.10 -15.94
N THR A 102 20.46 -21.41 -15.92
CA THR A 102 21.33 -22.39 -15.25
C THR A 102 22.75 -22.38 -15.81
N GLN A 103 22.91 -22.23 -17.13
CA GLN A 103 24.23 -22.17 -17.75
C GLN A 103 25.03 -20.96 -17.26
N ARG A 104 24.43 -19.77 -17.28
CA ARG A 104 25.03 -18.54 -16.78
C ARG A 104 25.38 -18.65 -15.29
N PHE A 105 24.48 -19.22 -14.48
CA PHE A 105 24.76 -19.42 -13.06
C PHE A 105 25.92 -20.39 -12.82
N ARG A 106 25.95 -21.53 -13.53
CA ARG A 106 27.01 -22.55 -13.41
C ARG A 106 28.39 -22.04 -13.84
N GLN A 107 28.47 -21.05 -14.73
CA GLN A 107 29.74 -20.37 -15.03
C GLN A 107 30.34 -19.66 -13.82
N TRP A 108 29.50 -19.15 -12.91
CA TRP A 108 29.95 -18.47 -11.70
C TRP A 108 30.06 -19.40 -10.50
N GLN A 109 29.19 -20.41 -10.43
CA GLN A 109 29.05 -21.33 -9.31
C GLN A 109 28.88 -22.77 -9.82
N PRO A 110 29.96 -23.44 -10.28
CA PRO A 110 29.88 -24.74 -10.93
C PRO A 110 29.14 -25.81 -10.12
N ASN A 111 29.31 -25.80 -8.79
CA ASN A 111 28.70 -26.76 -7.86
C ASN A 111 27.56 -26.16 -7.02
N GLY A 112 27.07 -24.96 -7.34
CA GLY A 112 26.00 -24.30 -6.58
C GLY A 112 24.65 -25.04 -6.68
N GLY A 113 23.84 -24.94 -5.64
CA GLY A 113 22.44 -25.36 -5.68
C GLY A 113 21.61 -24.48 -6.63
N LEU A 114 20.51 -25.01 -7.17
CA LEU A 114 19.68 -24.34 -8.19
C LEU A 114 18.34 -23.82 -7.65
N THR A 115 18.04 -24.10 -6.40
CA THR A 115 16.85 -23.54 -5.76
C THR A 115 17.05 -22.06 -5.45
N ALA A 116 15.97 -21.26 -5.45
CA ALA A 116 16.09 -19.84 -5.15
C ALA A 116 16.76 -19.54 -3.78
N PRO A 117 16.49 -20.28 -2.69
CA PRO A 117 17.20 -20.07 -1.41
C PRO A 117 18.70 -20.33 -1.50
N GLU A 118 19.13 -21.39 -2.18
CA GLU A 118 20.56 -21.73 -2.30
C GLU A 118 21.32 -20.66 -3.09
N ILE A 119 20.76 -20.22 -4.22
CA ILE A 119 21.37 -19.14 -5.02
C ILE A 119 21.35 -17.82 -4.24
N GLY A 120 20.25 -17.51 -3.56
CA GLY A 120 20.11 -16.29 -2.77
C GLY A 120 21.07 -16.23 -1.58
N ALA A 121 21.41 -17.36 -0.97
CA ALA A 121 22.37 -17.44 0.13
C ALA A 121 23.80 -17.01 -0.28
N LEU A 122 24.12 -17.04 -1.58
CA LEU A 122 25.41 -16.56 -2.10
C LEU A 122 25.55 -15.03 -2.07
N GLY A 123 24.43 -14.29 -1.91
CA GLY A 123 24.45 -12.84 -1.75
C GLY A 123 24.94 -12.07 -2.98
N THR A 124 25.87 -11.13 -2.76
CA THR A 124 26.37 -10.21 -3.79
C THR A 124 27.33 -10.92 -4.74
N ARG A 125 27.17 -10.73 -6.05
CA ARG A 125 28.11 -11.26 -7.04
C ARG A 125 29.38 -10.39 -7.07
N PRO A 126 30.58 -10.98 -6.89
CA PRO A 126 31.85 -10.26 -7.04
C PRO A 126 31.99 -9.62 -8.42
N ASN A 127 32.69 -8.48 -8.47
CA ASN A 127 33.03 -7.78 -9.71
C ASN A 127 31.83 -7.38 -10.59
N SER A 128 30.64 -7.23 -10.00
CA SER A 128 29.47 -6.66 -10.68
C SER A 128 29.45 -5.14 -10.53
N THR A 129 29.21 -4.41 -11.61
CA THR A 129 29.08 -2.94 -11.60
C THR A 129 27.96 -2.50 -12.55
N PRO A 130 26.86 -1.90 -12.04
CA PRO A 130 26.55 -1.72 -10.62
C PRO A 130 26.40 -3.06 -9.88
N PRO A 131 26.57 -3.10 -8.54
CA PRO A 131 26.45 -4.33 -7.77
C PRO A 131 25.10 -5.02 -7.97
N GLU A 132 25.14 -6.35 -8.11
CA GLU A 132 23.96 -7.22 -8.21
C GLU A 132 24.12 -8.52 -7.40
N SER A 133 23.00 -9.17 -7.06
CA SER A 133 23.03 -10.47 -6.39
C SER A 133 23.26 -11.60 -7.40
N TYR A 134 23.76 -12.75 -6.92
CA TYR A 134 23.81 -13.96 -7.73
C TYR A 134 22.44 -14.37 -8.24
N TYR A 135 21.41 -14.24 -7.40
CA TYR A 135 20.06 -14.65 -7.74
C TYR A 135 19.52 -13.82 -8.90
N VAL A 136 19.40 -12.51 -8.75
CA VAL A 136 18.89 -11.62 -9.80
C VAL A 136 19.76 -11.67 -11.05
N GLY A 137 21.10 -11.68 -10.90
CA GLY A 137 22.02 -11.76 -12.04
C GLY A 137 21.87 -13.06 -12.84
N SER A 138 21.34 -14.12 -12.24
CA SER A 138 21.08 -15.40 -12.91
C SER A 138 19.73 -15.48 -13.61
N LEU A 139 18.84 -14.49 -13.48
CA LEU A 139 17.49 -14.52 -14.07
C LEU A 139 17.41 -13.83 -15.43
N ASP A 140 16.68 -14.43 -16.35
CA ASP A 140 16.23 -13.80 -17.61
C ASP A 140 14.72 -13.56 -17.55
N GLN A 141 14.23 -12.56 -18.27
CA GLN A 141 12.79 -12.45 -18.55
C GLN A 141 12.38 -13.51 -19.58
N ALA A 142 11.23 -14.16 -19.36
CA ALA A 142 10.65 -15.10 -20.31
C ALA A 142 9.13 -14.92 -20.39
N ALA A 143 8.54 -15.24 -21.55
CA ALA A 143 7.09 -15.30 -21.69
C ALA A 143 6.52 -16.44 -20.83
N ASN A 144 5.42 -16.18 -20.13
CA ASN A 144 4.71 -17.19 -19.35
C ASN A 144 3.80 -18.01 -20.28
N THR A 145 4.20 -19.23 -20.58
CA THR A 145 3.41 -20.12 -21.46
C THR A 145 2.34 -20.93 -20.72
N ALA A 146 2.27 -20.84 -19.38
CA ALA A 146 1.26 -21.50 -18.56
C ALA A 146 0.64 -20.50 -17.57
N ARG A 147 -0.18 -19.59 -18.10
CA ARG A 147 -0.83 -18.56 -17.30
C ARG A 147 -1.93 -19.14 -16.42
N TYR A 148 -1.86 -18.87 -15.13
CA TYR A 148 -2.93 -19.19 -14.19
C TYR A 148 -4.12 -18.24 -14.39
N THR A 149 -5.32 -18.80 -14.51
CA THR A 149 -6.58 -18.05 -14.74
C THR A 149 -7.63 -18.29 -13.65
N GLY A 150 -7.27 -19.03 -12.59
CA GLY A 150 -8.17 -19.33 -11.47
C GLY A 150 -8.19 -18.23 -10.40
N PRO A 151 -8.90 -18.47 -9.29
CA PRO A 151 -8.93 -17.54 -8.16
C PRO A 151 -7.63 -17.51 -7.37
N ILE A 152 -7.36 -16.38 -6.70
CA ILE A 152 -6.23 -16.20 -5.77
C ILE A 152 -6.67 -16.70 -4.38
N SER A 153 -6.98 -17.99 -4.29
CA SER A 153 -7.61 -18.60 -3.11
C SER A 153 -6.59 -19.04 -2.05
N GLY A 154 -5.34 -19.33 -2.44
CA GLY A 154 -4.37 -20.02 -1.59
C GLY A 154 -4.57 -21.53 -1.52
N VAL A 155 -5.51 -22.08 -2.30
CA VAL A 155 -5.74 -23.53 -2.42
C VAL A 155 -4.96 -24.09 -3.63
N VAL A 156 -4.29 -25.21 -3.42
CA VAL A 156 -3.52 -25.91 -4.47
C VAL A 156 -4.44 -26.83 -5.26
N ASN A 157 -5.44 -26.23 -5.91
CA ASN A 157 -6.35 -26.92 -6.83
C ASN A 157 -5.61 -27.43 -8.09
N GLN A 158 -6.32 -28.15 -8.98
CA GLN A 158 -5.72 -28.71 -10.19
C GLN A 158 -4.98 -27.67 -11.03
N ARG A 159 -5.59 -26.49 -11.27
CA ARG A 159 -4.97 -25.42 -12.07
C ARG A 159 -3.70 -24.88 -11.41
N THR A 160 -3.67 -24.79 -10.07
CA THR A 160 -2.46 -24.40 -9.34
C THR A 160 -1.36 -25.46 -9.51
N ARG A 161 -1.70 -26.77 -9.42
CA ARG A 161 -0.74 -27.87 -9.62
C ARG A 161 -0.15 -27.87 -11.03
N ASP A 162 -0.99 -27.75 -12.04
CA ASP A 162 -0.56 -27.72 -13.45
C ASP A 162 0.42 -26.57 -13.71
N ALA A 163 0.14 -25.39 -13.12
CA ALA A 163 1.03 -24.24 -13.23
C ALA A 163 2.37 -24.48 -12.48
N ILE A 164 2.35 -25.07 -11.29
CA ILE A 164 3.59 -25.37 -10.54
C ILE A 164 4.46 -26.37 -11.30
N GLU A 165 3.87 -27.47 -11.79
CA GLU A 165 4.57 -28.50 -12.57
C GLU A 165 5.25 -27.87 -13.79
N HIS A 166 4.50 -27.07 -14.57
CA HIS A 166 5.05 -26.36 -15.73
C HIS A 166 6.18 -25.39 -15.34
N TRP A 167 6.03 -24.63 -14.25
CA TRP A 167 7.03 -23.66 -13.83
C TRP A 167 8.34 -24.32 -13.37
N LEU A 168 8.25 -25.47 -12.70
CA LEU A 168 9.42 -26.26 -12.33
C LEU A 168 10.15 -26.77 -13.58
N ASP A 169 9.42 -27.35 -14.52
CA ASP A 169 9.96 -27.89 -15.77
C ASP A 169 10.66 -26.82 -16.63
N GLN A 170 10.11 -25.61 -16.65
CA GLN A 170 10.65 -24.49 -17.44
C GLN A 170 11.71 -23.64 -16.69
N ASN A 171 12.08 -24.03 -15.47
CA ASN A 171 12.96 -23.23 -14.60
C ASN A 171 12.45 -21.79 -14.37
N TYR A 172 11.13 -21.60 -14.35
CA TYR A 172 10.54 -20.32 -14.02
C TYR A 172 10.72 -19.99 -12.53
N ARG A 173 10.70 -18.69 -12.23
CA ARG A 173 10.86 -18.12 -10.90
C ARG A 173 9.88 -16.95 -10.73
N CYS A 174 9.63 -16.57 -9.49
CA CYS A 174 8.88 -15.34 -9.18
C CYS A 174 9.46 -14.15 -9.99
N PRO A 175 8.66 -13.46 -10.81
CA PRO A 175 9.14 -12.38 -11.67
C PRO A 175 9.44 -11.08 -10.94
N VAL A 176 9.01 -10.91 -9.71
CA VAL A 176 9.35 -9.74 -8.91
C VAL A 176 10.25 -10.21 -7.79
N VAL A 177 11.47 -9.68 -7.74
CA VAL A 177 12.43 -10.00 -6.68
C VAL A 177 12.66 -8.75 -5.86
N VAL A 178 12.34 -8.80 -4.57
CA VAL A 178 12.67 -7.74 -3.62
C VAL A 178 13.96 -8.11 -2.88
N GLU A 179 14.90 -7.18 -2.79
CA GLU A 179 16.17 -7.38 -2.10
C GLU A 179 16.52 -6.20 -1.17
N ALA A 180 17.05 -6.50 0.00
CA ALA A 180 17.63 -5.54 0.92
C ALA A 180 19.09 -5.27 0.55
N TRP A 181 19.44 -4.02 0.33
CA TRP A 181 20.78 -3.57 -0.03
C TRP A 181 21.33 -2.57 0.97
N LEU A 182 22.64 -2.68 1.24
CA LEU A 182 23.42 -1.60 1.83
C LEU A 182 23.59 -0.48 0.79
N VAL A 183 23.31 0.74 1.24
CA VAL A 183 23.44 1.96 0.45
C VAL A 183 24.40 2.90 1.14
N SER A 184 25.43 3.34 0.40
CA SER A 184 26.45 4.26 0.89
C SER A 184 25.81 5.60 1.29
N ARG A 185 26.16 6.08 2.48
CA ARG A 185 25.73 7.41 2.94
C ARG A 185 26.34 8.54 2.11
N GLN A 186 27.52 8.32 1.53
CA GLN A 186 28.25 9.34 0.78
C GLN A 186 27.80 9.42 -0.68
N THR A 187 27.68 8.27 -1.34
CA THR A 187 27.42 8.22 -2.79
C THR A 187 25.97 7.91 -3.12
N THR A 188 25.15 7.49 -2.15
CA THR A 188 23.77 7.01 -2.33
C THR A 188 23.63 5.78 -3.24
N GLN A 189 24.75 5.15 -3.61
CA GLN A 189 24.77 3.95 -4.44
C GLN A 189 24.67 2.68 -3.60
N ARG A 190 24.07 1.63 -4.19
CA ARG A 190 24.11 0.28 -3.63
C ARG A 190 25.54 -0.24 -3.60
N THR A 191 25.92 -0.93 -2.52
CA THR A 191 27.27 -1.48 -2.34
C THR A 191 27.27 -3.01 -2.26
N ALA A 192 26.45 -3.58 -1.39
CA ALA A 192 26.30 -5.02 -1.21
C ALA A 192 24.89 -5.36 -0.75
N VAL A 193 24.44 -6.58 -1.06
CA VAL A 193 23.22 -7.14 -0.50
C VAL A 193 23.38 -7.25 1.03
N PHE A 194 22.34 -6.89 1.77
CA PHE A 194 22.30 -7.07 3.23
C PHE A 194 22.24 -8.57 3.58
N THR A 195 22.73 -8.97 4.75
CA THR A 195 22.65 -10.38 5.18
C THR A 195 21.21 -10.88 5.18
N ASN A 196 20.94 -12.03 4.54
CA ASN A 196 19.60 -12.58 4.30
C ASN A 196 18.66 -11.64 3.51
N GLY A 197 19.25 -10.71 2.75
CA GLY A 197 18.57 -9.68 1.99
C GLY A 197 18.21 -10.05 0.55
N VAL A 198 18.41 -11.29 0.12
CA VAL A 198 17.95 -11.74 -1.20
C VAL A 198 16.53 -12.31 -1.10
N ASN A 199 15.65 -11.90 -2.03
CA ASN A 199 14.28 -12.41 -2.17
C ASN A 199 13.45 -12.30 -0.88
N VAL A 200 13.30 -11.06 -0.40
CA VAL A 200 12.67 -10.69 0.87
C VAL A 200 11.14 -10.67 0.70
N TRP A 201 10.42 -11.39 1.55
CA TRP A 201 8.96 -11.50 1.49
C TRP A 201 8.25 -10.84 2.67
N GLN A 202 8.55 -11.30 3.88
CA GLN A 202 7.85 -10.83 5.08
C GLN A 202 8.22 -9.37 5.36
N PHE A 203 7.22 -8.58 5.75
CA PHE A 203 7.38 -7.14 5.99
C PHE A 203 8.46 -6.83 7.03
N ASN A 204 8.65 -7.74 8.00
CA ASN A 204 9.61 -7.65 9.11
C ASN A 204 10.79 -8.62 8.98
N GLN A 205 11.03 -9.22 7.81
CA GLN A 205 12.19 -10.10 7.61
C GLN A 205 13.50 -9.35 7.85
N ILE A 206 13.56 -8.09 7.42
CA ILE A 206 14.69 -7.16 7.64
C ILE A 206 14.10 -5.90 8.28
N THR A 207 14.47 -5.65 9.54
CA THR A 207 13.92 -4.53 10.34
C THR A 207 14.92 -3.39 10.52
N GLN A 208 16.16 -3.57 10.07
CA GLN A 208 17.21 -2.57 10.15
C GLN A 208 17.01 -1.53 9.04
N GLY A 209 16.91 -0.24 9.41
CA GLY A 209 16.91 0.87 8.45
C GLY A 209 18.29 1.51 8.23
N THR A 210 19.24 1.25 9.14
CA THR A 210 20.60 1.81 9.15
C THR A 210 21.58 0.82 9.77
N VAL A 211 22.82 0.83 9.29
CA VAL A 211 23.97 0.17 9.92
C VAL A 211 24.81 1.22 10.62
N ARG A 212 25.23 0.92 11.85
CA ARG A 212 26.04 1.82 12.68
C ARG A 212 27.37 1.19 13.05
N ASN A 213 28.42 2.01 13.19
CA ASN A 213 29.72 1.57 13.69
C ASN A 213 29.74 1.51 15.24
N ALA A 214 30.89 1.13 15.81
CA ALA A 214 31.10 1.07 17.26
C ALA A 214 30.90 2.43 17.98
N GLN A 215 31.08 3.54 17.26
CA GLN A 215 30.83 4.90 17.75
C GLN A 215 29.36 5.35 17.55
N ASN A 216 28.45 4.41 17.25
CA ASN A 216 27.03 4.65 17.01
C ASN A 216 26.73 5.61 15.83
N GLN A 217 27.67 5.80 14.91
CA GLN A 217 27.49 6.62 13.72
C GLN A 217 26.91 5.79 12.58
N VAL A 218 25.95 6.34 11.84
CA VAL A 218 25.38 5.68 10.65
C VAL A 218 26.43 5.63 9.54
N VAL A 219 26.83 4.42 9.16
CA VAL A 219 27.81 4.15 8.10
C VAL A 219 27.16 3.69 6.79
N SER A 220 25.95 3.15 6.84
CA SER A 220 25.16 2.78 5.65
C SER A 220 23.68 2.79 5.95
N TYR A 221 22.88 2.99 4.91
CA TYR A 221 21.44 2.76 4.94
C TYR A 221 21.13 1.34 4.48
N VAL A 222 20.06 0.76 5.02
CA VAL A 222 19.48 -0.47 4.46
C VAL A 222 18.21 -0.09 3.72
N ARG A 223 18.10 -0.49 2.46
CA ARG A 223 16.99 -0.13 1.58
C ARG A 223 16.51 -1.33 0.80
N MET A 224 15.21 -1.42 0.58
CA MET A 224 14.62 -2.41 -0.30
C MET A 224 14.64 -1.89 -1.73
N PHE A 225 15.10 -2.75 -2.63
CA PHE A 225 15.01 -2.57 -4.07
C PHE A 225 14.19 -3.72 -4.65
N TYR A 226 13.61 -3.49 -5.82
CA TYR A 226 13.01 -4.56 -6.60
C TYR A 226 13.58 -4.60 -8.02
N ARG A 227 13.54 -5.79 -8.61
CA ARG A 227 13.63 -6.02 -10.06
C ARG A 227 12.33 -6.67 -10.53
N ASP A 228 11.81 -6.21 -11.66
CA ASP A 228 10.52 -6.65 -12.19
C ASP A 228 10.69 -7.24 -13.61
N PHE A 229 10.55 -8.55 -13.70
CA PHE A 229 10.56 -9.33 -14.94
C PHE A 229 9.15 -9.57 -15.49
N SER A 230 8.09 -9.12 -14.81
CA SER A 230 6.71 -9.48 -15.14
C SER A 230 6.11 -8.71 -16.32
N THR A 231 6.65 -7.53 -16.62
CA THR A 231 6.07 -6.52 -17.52
C THR A 231 4.65 -6.08 -17.16
N TYR A 232 4.20 -6.35 -15.92
CA TYR A 232 2.82 -6.10 -15.51
C TYR A 232 2.51 -4.60 -15.48
N TYR A 233 3.43 -3.79 -14.96
CA TYR A 233 3.29 -2.34 -14.92
C TYR A 233 4.02 -1.68 -16.10
N THR A 234 3.46 -0.57 -16.58
CA THR A 234 4.12 0.26 -17.60
C THR A 234 5.02 1.29 -16.92
N TYR A 235 6.33 1.21 -17.20
CA TYR A 235 7.33 2.11 -16.65
C TYR A 235 7.43 3.37 -17.53
N PRO A 236 7.62 4.57 -16.93
CA PRO A 236 7.83 5.78 -17.71
C PRO A 236 9.17 5.73 -18.46
N ALA A 237 9.29 6.52 -19.52
CA ALA A 237 10.52 6.65 -20.29
C ALA A 237 11.74 6.91 -19.38
N GLY A 238 12.86 6.23 -19.66
CA GLY A 238 14.08 6.30 -18.87
C GLY A 238 14.10 5.38 -17.64
N ARG A 239 13.05 4.58 -17.38
CA ARG A 239 13.06 3.51 -16.37
C ARG A 239 12.85 2.17 -17.03
N VAL A 240 13.79 1.24 -16.84
CA VAL A 240 13.70 -0.13 -17.36
C VAL A 240 13.24 -1.07 -16.25
N ALA A 241 12.16 -1.82 -16.46
CA ALA A 241 11.55 -2.69 -15.42
C ALA A 241 12.54 -3.71 -14.84
N THR A 242 13.41 -4.26 -15.69
CA THR A 242 14.43 -5.23 -15.32
C THR A 242 15.65 -4.61 -14.67
N GLU A 243 15.67 -3.30 -14.34
CA GLU A 243 16.68 -2.65 -13.50
C GLU A 243 16.29 -2.61 -12.02
N TYR A 244 17.26 -2.39 -11.14
CA TYR A 244 16.97 -2.22 -9.71
C TYR A 244 16.36 -0.86 -9.44
N HIS A 245 15.11 -0.86 -8.97
CA HIS A 245 14.41 0.34 -8.52
C HIS A 245 14.30 0.32 -6.99
N VAL A 246 14.51 1.47 -6.36
CA VAL A 246 14.27 1.60 -4.93
C VAL A 246 12.77 1.50 -4.63
N LEU A 247 12.45 0.68 -3.63
CA LEU A 247 11.10 0.45 -3.14
C LEU A 247 10.81 1.25 -1.88
N GLY A 248 11.74 1.22 -0.92
CA GLY A 248 11.52 1.75 0.40
C GLY A 248 12.60 1.39 1.41
N GLY A 249 12.29 1.59 2.68
CA GLY A 249 13.06 1.10 3.82
C GLY A 249 12.13 0.59 4.91
N TYR A 250 12.69 0.07 5.99
CA TYR A 250 11.93 -0.32 7.18
C TYR A 250 12.06 0.76 8.25
N THR A 251 10.96 1.08 8.94
CA THR A 251 10.97 1.98 10.09
C THR A 251 10.14 1.41 11.24
N ASN A 252 10.45 1.87 12.45
CA ASN A 252 9.70 1.55 13.66
C ASN A 252 8.92 2.78 14.14
N TYR A 253 7.75 2.55 14.72
CA TYR A 253 6.97 3.57 15.41
C TYR A 253 6.35 2.97 16.66
N MET A 254 6.84 3.39 17.83
CA MET A 254 6.51 2.76 19.11
C MET A 254 6.77 1.24 19.06
N THR A 255 5.72 0.41 19.25
CA THR A 255 5.77 -1.05 19.16
C THR A 255 5.48 -1.59 17.75
N TYR A 256 5.14 -0.72 16.81
CA TYR A 256 4.85 -1.06 15.42
C TYR A 256 6.11 -0.94 14.55
N GLY A 257 6.06 -1.58 13.38
CA GLY A 257 7.08 -1.41 12.36
C GLY A 257 6.65 -2.01 11.03
N GLY A 258 7.31 -1.55 9.97
CA GLY A 258 7.04 -2.04 8.63
C GLY A 258 7.65 -1.19 7.51
N PRO A 259 7.28 -1.53 6.27
CA PRO A 259 7.72 -0.82 5.07
C PRO A 259 7.32 0.64 5.05
N VAL A 260 8.19 1.46 4.47
CA VAL A 260 7.92 2.87 4.18
C VAL A 260 8.63 3.31 2.91
N SER A 261 7.93 4.09 2.08
CA SER A 261 8.47 4.83 0.94
C SER A 261 8.35 6.31 1.26
N MET A 262 9.45 7.04 1.16
CA MET A 262 9.54 8.44 1.55
C MET A 262 10.43 9.19 0.58
N VAL A 263 10.11 10.46 0.38
CA VAL A 263 10.93 11.37 -0.43
C VAL A 263 12.20 11.77 0.32
N PRO A 264 13.28 12.16 -0.39
CA PRO A 264 13.44 12.08 -1.85
C PRO A 264 13.98 10.71 -2.31
N THR A 265 14.25 9.79 -1.39
CA THR A 265 15.10 8.63 -1.66
C THR A 265 14.37 7.41 -2.21
N HIS A 266 13.06 7.28 -1.98
CA HIS A 266 12.30 6.11 -2.42
C HIS A 266 11.28 6.42 -3.52
N THR A 267 10.94 7.70 -3.71
CA THR A 267 9.87 8.11 -4.62
C THR A 267 10.39 8.38 -6.02
N TRP A 268 9.49 8.28 -7.00
CA TRP A 268 9.77 8.70 -8.38
C TRP A 268 9.33 10.15 -8.58
N SER A 269 10.13 10.94 -9.28
CA SER A 269 9.69 12.29 -9.71
C SER A 269 8.40 12.23 -10.55
N GLN A 270 8.19 11.15 -11.30
CA GLN A 270 6.97 10.90 -12.05
C GLN A 270 5.74 10.58 -11.18
N ALA A 271 5.93 10.31 -9.89
CA ALA A 271 4.85 10.06 -8.94
C ALA A 271 4.53 11.30 -8.08
N GLU A 272 5.14 12.45 -8.35
CA GLU A 272 4.73 13.70 -7.71
C GLU A 272 3.29 14.04 -8.10
N MET A 273 2.50 14.49 -7.12
CA MET A 273 1.13 14.95 -7.30
C MET A 273 1.10 16.33 -7.96
N THR A 274 1.43 16.39 -9.25
CA THR A 274 1.31 17.60 -10.07
C THR A 274 -0.13 17.75 -10.59
N PRO A 275 -0.55 18.94 -11.05
CA PRO A 275 -1.90 19.14 -11.61
C PRO A 275 -2.25 18.13 -12.71
N GLU A 276 -1.30 17.84 -13.59
CA GLU A 276 -1.48 16.99 -14.77
C GLU A 276 -1.75 15.53 -14.39
N ARG A 277 -1.17 15.08 -13.27
CA ARG A 277 -1.29 13.68 -12.81
C ARG A 277 -2.46 13.50 -11.86
N LEU A 278 -2.65 14.45 -10.94
CA LEU A 278 -3.70 14.40 -9.94
C LEU A 278 -5.08 14.71 -10.54
N ILE A 279 -5.18 15.72 -11.39
CA ILE A 279 -6.47 16.19 -11.95
C ILE A 279 -6.69 15.57 -13.33
N GLY A 280 -5.66 15.63 -14.18
CA GLY A 280 -5.68 15.06 -15.53
C GLY A 280 -4.80 15.85 -16.50
N PRO A 281 -4.41 15.24 -17.63
CA PRO A 281 -3.33 15.74 -18.49
C PRO A 281 -3.59 17.14 -19.09
N ALA A 282 -4.86 17.55 -19.20
CA ALA A 282 -5.23 18.88 -19.68
C ALA A 282 -5.04 19.99 -18.63
N THR A 283 -5.01 19.64 -17.34
CA THR A 283 -4.88 20.62 -16.25
C THR A 283 -3.41 20.73 -15.89
N THR A 284 -2.68 21.59 -16.60
CA THR A 284 -1.26 21.84 -16.34
C THR A 284 -1.01 22.90 -15.30
N LEU A 285 0.19 22.95 -14.74
CA LEU A 285 0.62 24.05 -13.88
C LEU A 285 0.40 25.42 -14.54
N ALA A 286 0.75 25.54 -15.82
CA ALA A 286 0.53 26.76 -16.59
C ALA A 286 -0.97 27.11 -16.71
N THR A 287 -1.86 26.13 -16.90
CA THR A 287 -3.32 26.40 -16.92
C THR A 287 -3.84 26.90 -15.57
N LEU A 288 -3.33 26.35 -14.46
CA LEU A 288 -3.71 26.81 -13.13
C LEU A 288 -3.17 28.22 -12.84
N GLN A 289 -1.95 28.54 -13.30
CA GLN A 289 -1.38 29.87 -13.19
C GLN A 289 -2.17 30.94 -13.96
N ALA A 290 -2.73 30.58 -15.13
CA ALA A 290 -3.55 31.50 -15.90
C ALA A 290 -4.87 31.88 -15.19
N ASN A 291 -5.34 31.06 -14.25
CA ASN A 291 -6.54 31.31 -13.46
C ASN A 291 -6.29 31.05 -11.96
N LEU A 292 -5.48 31.91 -11.32
CA LEU A 292 -5.09 31.73 -9.92
C LEU A 292 -6.26 31.70 -8.94
N ASN A 293 -7.39 32.32 -9.28
CA ASN A 293 -8.57 32.41 -8.42
C ASN A 293 -9.65 31.38 -8.77
N GLY A 294 -9.47 30.58 -9.83
CA GLY A 294 -10.42 29.57 -10.27
C GLY A 294 -10.60 28.44 -9.25
N ALA A 295 -11.78 27.80 -9.29
CA ALA A 295 -12.14 26.72 -8.37
C ALA A 295 -11.12 25.57 -8.35
N THR A 296 -10.69 25.13 -9.54
CA THR A 296 -9.69 24.07 -9.70
C THR A 296 -8.34 24.46 -9.10
N THR A 297 -7.84 25.67 -9.37
CA THR A 297 -6.58 26.14 -8.80
C THR A 297 -6.65 26.29 -7.29
N SER A 298 -7.77 26.83 -6.78
CA SER A 298 -8.01 26.99 -5.35
C SER A 298 -8.04 25.65 -4.60
N THR A 299 -8.79 24.70 -5.15
CA THR A 299 -8.89 23.34 -4.61
C THR A 299 -7.56 22.61 -4.70
N TYR A 300 -6.83 22.74 -5.81
CA TYR A 300 -5.51 22.14 -5.97
C TYR A 300 -4.51 22.66 -4.94
N ARG A 301 -4.45 23.97 -4.66
CA ARG A 301 -3.57 24.51 -3.59
C ARG A 301 -3.85 23.88 -2.24
N VAL A 302 -5.13 23.79 -1.86
CA VAL A 302 -5.55 23.18 -0.59
C VAL A 302 -5.13 21.71 -0.54
N VAL A 303 -5.45 20.93 -1.58
CA VAL A 303 -5.12 19.50 -1.65
C VAL A 303 -3.61 19.27 -1.68
N ARG A 304 -2.86 20.06 -2.45
CA ARG A 304 -1.40 19.95 -2.55
C ARG A 304 -0.73 20.28 -1.22
N ALA A 305 -1.14 21.35 -0.54
CA ALA A 305 -0.63 21.70 0.77
C ALA A 305 -0.87 20.56 1.78
N THR A 306 -2.08 19.97 1.78
CA THR A 306 -2.40 18.81 2.62
C THR A 306 -1.55 17.60 2.27
N ALA A 307 -1.45 17.25 0.98
CA ALA A 307 -0.69 16.10 0.50
C ALA A 307 0.79 16.19 0.89
N GLU A 308 1.40 17.38 0.87
CA GLU A 308 2.79 17.58 1.30
C GLU A 308 3.02 17.27 2.79
N GLN A 309 1.99 17.35 3.62
CA GLN A 309 2.07 17.00 5.03
C GLN A 309 1.65 15.55 5.33
N GLU A 310 0.74 14.99 4.54
CA GLU A 310 0.25 13.62 4.75
C GLU A 310 1.17 12.61 4.05
N CYS A 311 1.28 12.68 2.72
CA CYS A 311 2.05 11.72 1.91
C CYS A 311 3.22 12.41 1.19
N MET A 312 3.76 13.48 1.76
CA MET A 312 4.89 14.22 1.21
C MET A 312 4.69 14.69 -0.23
N GLY A 313 3.46 14.81 -0.74
CA GLY A 313 3.16 15.29 -2.10
C GLY A 313 3.42 14.27 -3.22
N PHE A 314 3.58 12.98 -2.91
CA PHE A 314 3.81 11.92 -3.89
C PHE A 314 2.81 10.77 -3.74
N PHE A 315 2.37 10.20 -4.87
CA PHE A 315 1.49 9.03 -4.92
C PHE A 315 2.15 7.76 -4.39
N ASP A 316 3.47 7.70 -4.42
CA ASP A 316 4.27 6.54 -4.04
C ASP A 316 5.03 6.74 -2.71
N SER A 317 4.67 7.77 -1.94
CA SER A 317 5.05 7.91 -0.54
C SER A 317 3.99 7.22 0.32
N ILE A 318 4.32 6.02 0.80
CA ILE A 318 3.39 5.09 1.44
C ILE A 318 3.99 4.62 2.76
N ASN A 319 3.18 4.53 3.81
CA ASN A 319 3.56 4.03 5.13
C ASN A 319 2.77 2.76 5.50
N ALA A 320 3.46 1.78 6.08
CA ALA A 320 2.89 0.55 6.62
C ALA A 320 3.57 0.15 7.94
N TYR A 321 3.93 1.15 8.75
CA TYR A 321 4.83 0.99 9.89
C TYR A 321 4.23 1.36 11.25
N ASP A 322 3.06 1.99 11.28
CA ASP A 322 2.37 2.47 12.47
C ASP A 322 1.18 1.54 12.81
N ASP A 323 0.18 2.08 13.52
CA ASP A 323 -1.04 1.36 13.88
C ASP A 323 -2.00 1.16 12.70
N ALA A 324 -1.72 1.75 11.54
CA ALA A 324 -2.39 1.41 10.29
C ALA A 324 -1.72 0.19 9.62
N LEU A 325 -2.51 -0.69 8.99
CA LEU A 325 -1.93 -1.77 8.18
C LEU A 325 -1.15 -1.20 7.00
N ILE A 326 -1.73 -0.21 6.33
CA ILE A 326 -1.09 0.61 5.30
C ILE A 326 -1.89 1.91 5.11
N SER A 327 -1.23 2.99 4.73
CA SER A 327 -1.89 4.20 4.24
C SER A 327 -1.25 4.80 3.00
N LEU A 328 -2.09 5.43 2.19
CA LEU A 328 -1.69 6.13 0.97
C LEU A 328 -2.49 7.43 0.79
N GLY A 329 -1.88 8.42 0.16
CA GLY A 329 -2.37 9.80 0.12
C GLY A 329 -2.99 10.21 -1.22
N PRO A 330 -3.64 11.39 -1.26
CA PRO A 330 -3.22 12.64 -0.59
C PRO A 330 -3.68 12.84 0.85
N CYS A 331 -4.58 12.00 1.36
CA CYS A 331 -5.16 12.15 2.70
C CYS A 331 -4.77 11.05 3.69
N HIS A 332 -3.70 10.29 3.41
CA HIS A 332 -3.31 9.11 4.21
C HIS A 332 -4.50 8.20 4.54
N TRP A 333 -5.27 7.81 3.51
CA TRP A 333 -6.35 6.85 3.71
C TRP A 333 -5.76 5.55 4.22
N THR A 334 -6.15 5.17 5.44
CA THR A 334 -5.66 3.99 6.14
C THR A 334 -6.50 2.78 5.78
N MET A 335 -5.87 1.63 5.57
CA MET A 335 -6.51 0.34 5.70
C MET A 335 -6.17 -0.17 7.10
N GLY A 336 -7.18 -0.56 7.86
CA GLY A 336 -6.98 -1.20 9.16
C GLY A 336 -6.31 -0.29 10.16
N LEU A 337 -7.09 0.35 11.04
CA LEU A 337 -6.50 0.91 12.26
C LEU A 337 -6.52 -0.19 13.31
N TYR A 338 -5.42 -0.41 14.03
CA TYR A 338 -5.32 -1.46 15.04
C TYR A 338 -5.75 -0.95 16.43
N PRO A 339 -7.03 -1.11 16.85
CA PRO A 339 -7.35 -1.14 18.26
C PRO A 339 -6.74 -2.40 18.90
N ALA A 340 -6.75 -2.48 20.23
CA ALA A 340 -6.10 -3.55 20.99
C ALA A 340 -6.45 -5.00 20.58
N ASN A 341 -7.52 -5.24 19.80
CA ASN A 341 -8.09 -6.54 19.45
C ASN A 341 -8.23 -6.80 17.92
N GLY A 342 -7.23 -6.46 17.11
CA GLY A 342 -7.26 -6.66 15.64
C GLY A 342 -7.60 -5.39 14.88
N TYR A 343 -7.57 -5.44 13.54
CA TYR A 343 -7.79 -4.27 12.70
C TYR A 343 -9.29 -3.92 12.53
N ASP A 344 -9.62 -2.64 12.73
CA ASP A 344 -10.94 -2.06 12.46
C ASP A 344 -11.02 -1.45 11.04
N ASN A 345 -12.19 -0.98 10.64
CA ASN A 345 -12.42 -0.32 9.36
C ASN A 345 -11.52 0.91 9.18
N GLY A 346 -11.07 1.11 7.94
CA GLY A 346 -10.24 2.25 7.54
C GLY A 346 -10.79 2.96 6.30
N GLU A 347 -10.24 4.13 5.95
CA GLU A 347 -10.67 4.90 4.78
C GLU A 347 -10.23 4.32 3.43
N LEU A 348 -9.12 3.58 3.40
CA LEU A 348 -8.56 3.03 2.16
C LEU A 348 -9.54 2.07 1.48
N PRO A 349 -10.24 1.15 2.17
CA PRO A 349 -11.31 0.38 1.54
C PRO A 349 -12.44 1.21 0.92
N GLY A 350 -12.78 2.38 1.50
CA GLY A 350 -13.71 3.32 0.89
C GLY A 350 -13.16 3.89 -0.42
N PHE A 351 -11.87 4.25 -0.45
CA PHE A 351 -11.17 4.66 -1.67
C PHE A 351 -11.13 3.54 -2.72
N LEU A 352 -10.83 2.31 -2.32
CA LEU A 352 -10.83 1.15 -3.21
C LEU A 352 -12.20 0.93 -3.87
N ALA A 353 -13.29 1.06 -3.11
CA ALA A 353 -14.63 1.00 -3.67
C ALA A 353 -14.90 2.12 -4.68
N TYR A 354 -14.42 3.34 -4.41
CA TYR A 354 -14.54 4.45 -5.33
C TYR A 354 -13.74 4.24 -6.63
N VAL A 355 -12.50 3.73 -6.54
CA VAL A 355 -11.70 3.39 -7.73
C VAL A 355 -12.39 2.30 -8.55
N LEU A 356 -12.90 1.24 -7.91
CA LEU A 356 -13.63 0.16 -8.58
C LEU A 356 -14.87 0.67 -9.32
N HIS A 357 -15.59 1.62 -8.73
CA HIS A 357 -16.76 2.25 -9.35
C HIS A 357 -16.40 3.20 -10.50
N SER A 358 -15.41 4.07 -10.29
CA SER A 358 -15.02 5.10 -11.27
C SER A 358 -14.23 4.55 -12.45
N ASN A 359 -13.41 3.51 -12.24
CA ASN A 359 -12.63 2.87 -13.29
C ASN A 359 -12.31 1.40 -12.96
N ARG A 360 -13.26 0.51 -13.29
CA ARG A 360 -13.14 -0.93 -13.03
C ARG A 360 -11.88 -1.57 -13.63
N ALA A 361 -11.55 -1.25 -14.88
CA ALA A 361 -10.39 -1.85 -15.55
C ALA A 361 -9.07 -1.51 -14.83
N SER A 362 -8.94 -0.26 -14.39
CA SER A 362 -7.76 0.19 -13.63
C SER A 362 -7.77 -0.39 -12.22
N TYR A 363 -8.93 -0.57 -11.60
CA TYR A 363 -9.04 -1.27 -10.32
C TYR A 363 -8.56 -2.72 -10.40
N LEU A 364 -9.01 -3.46 -11.43
CA LEU A 364 -8.57 -4.82 -11.67
C LEU A 364 -7.04 -4.86 -11.84
N THR A 365 -6.48 -3.94 -12.62
CA THR A 365 -5.02 -3.83 -12.80
C THR A 365 -4.29 -3.51 -11.49
N ALA A 366 -4.81 -2.59 -10.67
CA ALA A 366 -4.15 -2.14 -9.46
C ALA A 366 -4.25 -3.14 -8.29
N TYR A 367 -5.40 -3.79 -8.14
CA TYR A 367 -5.76 -4.52 -6.92
C TYR A 367 -6.56 -5.81 -7.20
N GLY A 368 -7.58 -5.76 -8.06
CA GLY A 368 -8.53 -6.85 -8.24
C GLY A 368 -7.92 -8.13 -8.84
N ASN A 369 -6.99 -8.02 -9.79
CA ASN A 369 -6.24 -9.14 -10.35
C ASN A 369 -5.32 -9.80 -9.32
N PHE A 370 -5.06 -9.13 -8.20
CA PHE A 370 -4.33 -9.68 -7.05
C PHE A 370 -5.26 -10.28 -5.99
N GLY A 371 -6.56 -10.33 -6.27
CA GLY A 371 -7.58 -10.89 -5.39
C GLY A 371 -8.02 -9.96 -4.26
N LEU A 372 -7.74 -8.65 -4.32
CA LEU A 372 -8.14 -7.69 -3.29
C LEU A 372 -9.37 -6.89 -3.71
N TYR A 373 -10.40 -6.88 -2.87
CA TYR A 373 -11.67 -6.18 -3.09
C TYR A 373 -12.11 -5.42 -1.83
N PRO A 374 -12.86 -4.30 -1.96
CA PRO A 374 -13.46 -3.64 -0.80
C PRO A 374 -14.57 -4.51 -0.20
N SER A 375 -14.91 -4.30 1.08
CA SER A 375 -15.96 -5.05 1.77
C SER A 375 -17.35 -4.81 1.18
N SER A 376 -17.56 -3.66 0.54
CA SER A 376 -18.83 -3.23 -0.04
C SER A 376 -18.59 -2.43 -1.33
N ALA A 377 -19.57 -2.44 -2.23
CA ALA A 377 -19.56 -1.59 -3.42
C ALA A 377 -19.76 -0.11 -3.05
N TRP A 378 -19.25 0.78 -3.90
CA TRP A 378 -19.59 2.21 -3.84
C TRP A 378 -21.03 2.42 -4.34
N VAL A 379 -21.84 3.12 -3.55
CA VAL A 379 -23.27 3.37 -3.87
C VAL A 379 -23.59 4.86 -4.04
N GLY A 380 -22.57 5.73 -4.01
CA GLY A 380 -22.72 7.17 -4.16
C GLY A 380 -22.39 7.96 -2.90
N ASN A 381 -22.71 9.25 -2.97
CA ASN A 381 -22.27 10.23 -1.97
C ASN A 381 -23.07 10.15 -0.67
N ASN A 382 -22.39 10.26 0.47
CA ASN A 382 -23.00 10.28 1.80
C ASN A 382 -23.98 9.11 2.05
N ALA A 383 -23.72 7.95 1.44
CA ALA A 383 -24.66 6.82 1.38
C ALA A 383 -23.97 5.46 1.49
N GLY A 384 -24.78 4.46 1.85
CA GLY A 384 -24.37 3.06 1.88
C GLY A 384 -23.54 2.64 3.09
N PRO A 385 -23.13 1.37 3.12
CA PRO A 385 -22.45 0.78 4.28
C PRO A 385 -21.04 1.33 4.50
N LEU A 386 -20.45 1.99 3.49
CA LEU A 386 -19.15 2.63 3.62
C LEU A 386 -19.24 4.01 4.26
N TRP A 387 -20.41 4.66 4.26
CA TRP A 387 -20.53 6.02 4.77
C TRP A 387 -20.64 6.07 6.30
N ASN A 388 -19.65 6.69 6.95
CA ASN A 388 -19.73 7.03 8.37
C ASN A 388 -20.24 8.46 8.52
N GLN A 389 -21.54 8.60 8.79
CA GLN A 389 -22.21 9.90 8.94
C GLN A 389 -21.61 10.74 10.09
N GLY A 390 -21.30 10.12 11.23
CA GLY A 390 -20.79 10.83 12.41
C GLY A 390 -19.38 11.39 12.22
N GLN A 391 -18.60 10.81 11.30
CA GLN A 391 -17.23 11.21 10.99
C GLN A 391 -17.06 11.81 9.59
N ARG A 392 -18.14 11.96 8.81
CA ARG A 392 -18.15 12.50 7.44
C ARG A 392 -17.06 11.91 6.54
N LYS A 393 -16.91 10.58 6.54
CA LYS A 393 -15.91 9.87 5.74
C LYS A 393 -16.40 8.49 5.30
N TYR A 394 -15.70 7.91 4.33
CA TYR A 394 -15.98 6.58 3.80
C TYR A 394 -15.00 5.58 4.39
N VAL A 395 -15.50 4.57 5.10
CA VAL A 395 -14.69 3.55 5.78
C VAL A 395 -15.22 2.16 5.48
N GLY A 396 -14.34 1.17 5.49
CA GLY A 396 -14.74 -0.23 5.32
C GLY A 396 -13.59 -1.18 5.61
N TRP A 397 -13.75 -2.41 5.13
CA TRP A 397 -12.74 -3.46 5.22
C TRP A 397 -12.50 -4.11 3.86
N ILE A 398 -11.81 -5.25 3.81
CA ILE A 398 -11.41 -5.89 2.56
C ILE A 398 -11.86 -7.34 2.47
N ARG A 399 -12.02 -7.81 1.23
CA ARG A 399 -12.40 -9.17 0.87
C ARG A 399 -11.39 -9.76 -0.11
N ASN A 400 -11.31 -11.09 -0.14
CA ASN A 400 -10.48 -11.84 -1.07
C ASN A 400 -11.22 -13.00 -1.76
N HIS A 401 -10.58 -13.54 -2.80
CA HIS A 401 -11.09 -14.72 -3.48
C HIS A 401 -11.11 -15.94 -2.54
N ILE A 402 -12.10 -16.79 -2.74
CA ILE A 402 -12.13 -18.19 -2.28
C ILE A 402 -11.96 -19.11 -3.49
N ASP A 403 -11.78 -20.41 -3.26
CA ASP A 403 -11.48 -21.34 -4.36
C ASP A 403 -12.63 -21.50 -5.38
N SER A 404 -13.86 -21.21 -4.97
CA SER A 404 -15.04 -21.17 -5.85
C SER A 404 -15.27 -19.82 -6.54
N THR A 405 -14.44 -18.81 -6.25
CA THR A 405 -14.58 -17.50 -6.90
C THR A 405 -14.27 -17.62 -8.39
N ASP A 406 -15.17 -17.12 -9.23
CA ASP A 406 -14.88 -16.81 -10.63
C ASP A 406 -14.23 -15.42 -10.71
N PRO A 407 -12.93 -15.31 -11.07
CA PRO A 407 -12.25 -14.02 -11.15
C PRO A 407 -12.92 -13.02 -12.11
N ALA A 408 -13.63 -13.50 -13.14
CA ALA A 408 -14.28 -12.64 -14.12
C ALA A 408 -15.47 -11.85 -13.54
N THR A 409 -16.11 -12.38 -12.49
CA THR A 409 -17.32 -11.79 -11.89
C THR A 409 -17.10 -11.20 -10.49
N ALA A 410 -15.91 -11.40 -9.89
CA ALA A 410 -15.56 -10.93 -8.55
C ALA A 410 -15.84 -9.43 -8.32
N ALA A 411 -15.55 -8.58 -9.32
CA ALA A 411 -15.78 -7.14 -9.25
C ALA A 411 -17.25 -6.72 -9.10
N THR A 412 -18.19 -7.59 -9.48
CA THR A 412 -19.65 -7.37 -9.37
C THR A 412 -20.29 -8.22 -8.27
N ALA A 413 -19.61 -9.28 -7.83
CA ALA A 413 -20.08 -10.24 -6.85
C ALA A 413 -19.39 -10.09 -5.48
N ILE A 414 -19.03 -8.86 -5.09
CA ILE A 414 -18.29 -8.56 -3.85
C ILE A 414 -18.83 -9.30 -2.60
N PRO A 415 -20.16 -9.38 -2.34
CA PRO A 415 -20.67 -10.09 -1.17
C PRO A 415 -20.37 -11.60 -1.13
N GLN A 416 -20.05 -12.22 -2.26
CA GLN A 416 -19.70 -13.64 -2.37
C GLN A 416 -18.21 -13.91 -2.06
N LEU A 417 -17.38 -12.87 -1.99
CA LEU A 417 -15.97 -12.97 -1.61
C LEU A 417 -15.85 -13.10 -0.09
N ALA A 418 -14.78 -13.74 0.41
CA ALA A 418 -14.58 -13.87 1.86
C ALA A 418 -14.02 -12.58 2.45
N GLU A 419 -14.54 -12.16 3.61
CA GLU A 419 -13.92 -11.07 4.38
C GLU A 419 -12.59 -11.54 4.97
N VAL A 420 -11.57 -10.68 4.89
CA VAL A 420 -10.25 -10.98 5.45
C VAL A 420 -10.32 -10.94 6.98
N ASP A 421 -9.74 -11.93 7.64
CA ASP A 421 -9.61 -11.94 9.10
C ASP A 421 -8.81 -10.71 9.59
N ARG A 422 -9.37 -10.05 10.62
CA ARG A 422 -8.87 -8.81 11.21
C ARG A 422 -7.70 -9.03 12.15
N ALA A 423 -7.39 -10.27 12.53
CA ALA A 423 -6.20 -10.58 13.30
C ALA A 423 -4.95 -10.07 12.58
N THR A 424 -4.06 -9.38 13.30
CA THR A 424 -2.84 -8.77 12.72
C THR A 424 -2.03 -9.76 11.92
N ILE A 425 -1.90 -10.96 12.45
CA ILE A 425 -1.14 -12.03 11.83
C ILE A 425 -1.73 -12.45 10.47
N GLU A 426 -3.04 -12.32 10.22
CA GLU A 426 -3.66 -12.58 8.90
C GLU A 426 -3.60 -11.35 7.99
N ALA A 427 -4.01 -10.19 8.50
CA ALA A 427 -4.06 -8.95 7.74
C ALA A 427 -2.66 -8.47 7.27
N ASN A 428 -1.60 -8.80 8.02
CA ASN A 428 -0.22 -8.43 7.69
C ASN A 428 0.27 -8.96 6.32
N TYR A 429 -0.44 -9.91 5.71
CA TYR A 429 -0.25 -10.29 4.31
C TYR A 429 -0.20 -9.07 3.38
N TYR A 430 -1.11 -8.12 3.56
CA TYR A 430 -1.27 -6.93 2.70
C TYR A 430 -0.24 -5.82 2.95
N LYS A 431 0.70 -6.03 3.88
CA LYS A 431 1.88 -5.17 4.07
C LYS A 431 3.22 -5.88 3.86
N THR A 432 3.21 -7.12 3.37
CA THR A 432 4.43 -7.80 2.89
C THR A 432 5.14 -6.96 1.82
N TRP A 433 6.43 -7.20 1.58
CA TRP A 433 7.18 -6.41 0.62
C TRP A 433 6.64 -6.48 -0.81
N HIS A 434 6.04 -7.60 -1.18
CA HIS A 434 5.39 -7.78 -2.49
C HIS A 434 4.05 -7.04 -2.59
N TRP A 435 3.25 -6.99 -1.52
CA TRP A 435 2.10 -6.10 -1.48
C TRP A 435 2.52 -4.64 -1.45
N PHE A 436 3.52 -4.27 -0.67
CA PHE A 436 4.06 -2.91 -0.63
C PHE A 436 4.54 -2.44 -2.01
N PHE A 437 5.21 -3.33 -2.77
CA PHE A 437 5.51 -3.11 -4.19
C PHE A 437 4.27 -2.79 -5.03
N ARG A 438 3.18 -3.56 -4.90
CA ARG A 438 1.93 -3.32 -5.64
C ARG A 438 1.30 -1.98 -5.30
N TRP A 439 1.27 -1.62 -4.01
CA TRP A 439 0.76 -0.33 -3.54
C TRP A 439 1.56 0.84 -4.13
N VAL A 440 2.89 0.77 -4.06
CA VAL A 440 3.81 1.75 -4.63
C VAL A 440 3.64 1.85 -6.15
N MET A 441 3.56 0.72 -6.85
CA MET A 441 3.43 0.70 -8.31
C MET A 441 2.08 1.19 -8.80
N ALA A 442 0.99 0.95 -8.06
CA ALA A 442 -0.31 1.55 -8.37
C ALA A 442 -0.23 3.07 -8.35
N GLY A 443 0.41 3.66 -7.32
CA GLY A 443 0.67 5.09 -7.23
C GLY A 443 1.60 5.63 -8.32
N ARG A 444 2.60 4.85 -8.76
CA ARG A 444 3.57 5.25 -9.80
C ARG A 444 3.02 5.20 -11.22
N THR A 445 2.14 4.24 -11.52
CA THR A 445 1.90 3.81 -12.92
C THR A 445 0.45 3.75 -13.36
N ILE A 446 -0.53 3.98 -12.47
CA ILE A 446 -1.95 3.87 -12.81
C ILE A 446 -2.64 5.24 -12.69
N PRO A 447 -2.76 6.02 -13.78
CA PRO A 447 -3.35 7.36 -13.76
C PRO A 447 -4.77 7.41 -13.19
N ALA A 448 -5.59 6.39 -13.42
CA ALA A 448 -6.95 6.37 -12.88
C ALA A 448 -6.98 6.26 -11.34
N VAL A 449 -5.98 5.61 -10.72
CA VAL A 449 -5.83 5.60 -9.25
C VAL A 449 -5.43 7.00 -8.76
N GLN A 450 -4.50 7.64 -9.46
CA GLN A 450 -4.05 9.01 -9.18
C GLN A 450 -5.21 10.03 -9.31
N GLN A 451 -6.06 9.89 -10.33
CA GLN A 451 -7.18 10.81 -10.57
C GLN A 451 -8.39 10.51 -9.67
N ALA A 452 -8.61 9.25 -9.30
CA ALA A 452 -9.61 8.90 -8.28
C ALA A 452 -9.27 9.55 -6.93
N MET A 453 -7.98 9.76 -6.62
CA MET A 453 -7.59 10.48 -5.41
C MET A 453 -8.11 11.91 -5.40
N TRP A 454 -8.05 12.61 -6.54
CA TRP A 454 -8.63 13.94 -6.72
C TRP A 454 -10.14 13.94 -6.55
N GLY A 455 -10.85 12.98 -7.13
CA GLY A 455 -12.28 12.83 -6.92
C GLY A 455 -12.64 12.69 -5.44
N MET A 456 -11.97 11.77 -4.74
CA MET A 456 -12.30 11.46 -3.35
C MET A 456 -11.95 12.58 -2.36
N VAL A 457 -10.82 13.28 -2.53
CA VAL A 457 -10.49 14.41 -1.65
C VAL A 457 -11.45 15.58 -1.83
N ARG A 458 -11.95 15.83 -3.05
CA ARG A 458 -12.96 16.87 -3.28
C ARG A 458 -14.31 16.53 -2.66
N MET A 459 -14.73 15.26 -2.75
CA MET A 459 -15.91 14.79 -2.00
C MET A 459 -15.73 15.01 -0.51
N ARG A 460 -14.56 14.67 0.05
CA ARG A 460 -14.24 14.92 1.47
C ARG A 460 -14.32 16.40 1.82
N LEU A 461 -13.77 17.29 1.01
CA LEU A 461 -13.86 18.75 1.21
C LEU A 461 -15.31 19.22 1.19
N ARG A 462 -16.12 18.81 0.19
CA ARG A 462 -17.56 19.11 0.14
C ARG A 462 -18.25 18.69 1.44
N ASP A 463 -18.03 17.45 1.87
CA ASP A 463 -18.74 16.88 3.01
C ASP A 463 -18.32 17.51 4.34
N VAL A 464 -17.05 17.88 4.50
CA VAL A 464 -16.54 18.64 5.66
C VAL A 464 -17.10 20.05 5.67
N LEU A 465 -17.05 20.77 4.55
CA LEU A 465 -17.54 22.15 4.46
C LEU A 465 -19.07 22.22 4.58
N GLY A 466 -19.78 21.13 4.29
CA GLY A 466 -21.22 20.98 4.51
C GLY A 466 -21.63 20.70 5.96
N ILE A 467 -20.70 20.52 6.91
CA ILE A 467 -21.03 20.27 8.32
C ILE A 467 -21.73 21.51 8.88
N ALA A 468 -22.94 21.32 9.43
CA ALA A 468 -23.71 22.38 10.05
C ALA A 468 -23.00 22.95 11.28
N VAL A 469 -23.08 24.27 11.44
CA VAL A 469 -22.58 25.04 12.58
C VAL A 469 -23.77 25.70 13.26
N ASN A 470 -23.81 25.55 14.58
CA ASN A 470 -24.68 26.31 15.47
C ASN A 470 -23.87 26.54 16.75
N VAL A 471 -23.39 27.78 16.93
CA VAL A 471 -22.50 28.19 18.02
C VAL A 471 -23.07 29.42 18.71
N GLN A 472 -23.15 29.36 20.03
CA GLN A 472 -23.48 30.48 20.89
C GLN A 472 -22.24 30.89 21.71
N ALA A 473 -21.93 32.19 21.70
CA ALA A 473 -20.87 32.83 22.45
C ALA A 473 -21.43 34.09 23.13
N GLY A 474 -21.93 33.96 24.36
CA GLY A 474 -22.72 35.01 25.00
C GLY A 474 -23.99 35.30 24.20
N ASN A 475 -24.16 36.56 23.76
CA ASN A 475 -25.30 37.02 22.96
C ASN A 475 -25.09 36.84 21.44
N ILE A 476 -23.91 36.37 21.01
CA ILE A 476 -23.60 36.15 19.60
C ILE A 476 -24.02 34.73 19.22
N HIS A 477 -24.76 34.61 18.12
CA HIS A 477 -25.20 33.35 17.57
C HIS A 477 -24.72 33.20 16.12
N VAL A 478 -23.95 32.15 15.87
CA VAL A 478 -23.42 31.82 14.54
C VAL A 478 -24.07 30.53 14.06
N THR A 479 -24.87 30.64 13.00
CA THR A 479 -25.55 29.51 12.34
C THR A 479 -25.25 29.49 10.85
N GLY A 480 -24.88 28.32 10.33
CA GLY A 480 -24.48 28.10 8.94
C GLY A 480 -23.86 26.72 8.75
N THR A 481 -22.85 26.62 7.89
CA THR A 481 -21.96 25.47 7.78
C THR A 481 -20.51 25.87 8.01
N LEU A 482 -19.62 24.88 8.18
CA LEU A 482 -18.18 25.13 8.25
C LEU A 482 -17.70 25.90 7.01
N GLY A 483 -18.19 25.57 5.83
CA GLY A 483 -17.87 26.27 4.58
C GLY A 483 -18.45 27.68 4.46
N THR A 484 -19.43 28.06 5.29
CA THR A 484 -19.87 29.46 5.39
C THR A 484 -19.15 30.24 6.48
N VAL A 485 -18.57 29.57 7.48
CA VAL A 485 -17.80 30.23 8.55
C VAL A 485 -16.35 30.43 8.12
N PHE A 486 -15.75 29.41 7.52
CA PHE A 486 -14.36 29.37 7.08
C PHE A 486 -14.34 29.35 5.54
N THR A 487 -14.01 30.49 4.91
CA THR A 487 -14.04 30.59 3.43
C THR A 487 -12.70 30.95 2.81
N SER A 488 -11.62 30.97 3.59
CA SER A 488 -10.25 31.08 3.07
C SER A 488 -9.63 29.72 2.72
N GLU A 489 -8.68 29.71 1.78
CA GLU A 489 -7.95 28.47 1.43
C GLU A 489 -7.17 27.93 2.63
N LYS A 490 -6.59 28.84 3.42
CA LYS A 490 -5.87 28.49 4.65
C LYS A 490 -6.79 27.76 5.62
N ALA A 491 -7.98 28.28 5.88
CA ALA A 491 -8.93 27.63 6.79
C ALA A 491 -9.44 26.29 6.24
N ALA A 492 -9.77 26.21 4.94
CA ALA A 492 -10.18 24.96 4.30
C ALA A 492 -9.10 23.88 4.39
N ALA A 493 -7.82 24.23 4.20
CA ALA A 493 -6.70 23.31 4.37
C ALA A 493 -6.57 22.82 5.82
N ILE A 494 -6.63 23.73 6.80
CA ILE A 494 -6.55 23.37 8.22
C ILE A 494 -7.69 22.42 8.61
N LEU A 495 -8.92 22.71 8.17
CA LEU A 495 -10.09 21.84 8.41
C LEU A 495 -9.90 20.46 7.77
N LEU A 496 -9.49 20.40 6.50
CA LEU A 496 -9.24 19.13 5.80
C LEU A 496 -8.22 18.29 6.56
N ARG A 497 -7.10 18.90 6.93
CA ARG A 497 -6.02 18.18 7.64
C ARG A 497 -6.38 17.78 9.06
N TRP A 498 -7.08 18.63 9.79
CA TRP A 498 -7.60 18.28 11.11
C TRP A 498 -8.58 17.12 10.98
N HIS A 499 -9.45 17.15 9.98
CA HIS A 499 -10.41 16.09 9.71
C HIS A 499 -9.74 14.77 9.30
N ILE A 500 -8.60 14.81 8.60
CA ILE A 500 -7.80 13.61 8.32
C ILE A 500 -7.34 12.94 9.61
N PHE A 501 -6.74 13.72 10.52
CA PHE A 501 -6.15 13.18 11.74
C PHE A 501 -7.18 12.85 12.83
N ARG A 502 -8.23 13.67 12.98
CA ARG A 502 -9.30 13.54 13.98
C ARG A 502 -10.67 13.93 13.40
N PRO A 503 -11.29 13.08 12.57
CA PRO A 503 -12.59 13.38 11.96
C PRO A 503 -13.65 13.82 12.97
N GLY A 504 -13.74 13.12 14.11
CA GLY A 504 -14.69 13.40 15.18
C GLY A 504 -14.51 14.77 15.86
N HIS A 505 -13.30 15.36 15.82
CA HIS A 505 -13.09 16.72 16.36
C HIS A 505 -13.77 17.76 15.45
N VAL A 506 -13.69 17.55 14.14
CA VAL A 506 -14.24 18.47 13.13
C VAL A 506 -15.75 18.32 13.01
N THR A 507 -16.29 17.11 13.11
CA THR A 507 -17.75 16.89 13.13
C THR A 507 -18.39 17.19 14.50
N GLY A 508 -17.62 17.13 15.58
CA GLY A 508 -18.06 17.34 16.95
C GLY A 508 -17.92 18.78 17.48
N THR A 509 -17.52 18.89 18.75
CA THR A 509 -17.50 20.17 19.47
C THR A 509 -16.19 20.95 19.33
N SER A 510 -15.08 20.34 18.93
CA SER A 510 -13.76 21.00 18.95
C SER A 510 -13.70 22.20 18.02
N VAL A 511 -14.12 22.06 16.75
CA VAL A 511 -14.13 23.20 15.82
C VAL A 511 -15.18 24.24 16.22
N ARG A 512 -16.30 23.83 16.83
CA ARG A 512 -17.30 24.75 17.39
C ARG A 512 -16.76 25.55 18.57
N ASN A 513 -15.96 24.93 19.43
CA ASN A 513 -15.26 25.61 20.51
C ASN A 513 -14.23 26.60 19.95
N SER A 514 -13.55 26.24 18.86
CA SER A 514 -12.63 27.14 18.16
C SER A 514 -13.34 28.42 17.69
N ILE A 515 -14.53 28.28 17.08
CA ILE A 515 -15.36 29.45 16.69
C ILE A 515 -15.74 30.29 17.92
N ARG A 516 -16.16 29.65 19.03
CA ARG A 516 -16.51 30.36 20.27
C ARG A 516 -15.31 31.14 20.83
N ASN A 517 -14.14 30.51 20.86
CA ASN A 517 -12.91 31.12 21.37
C ASN A 517 -12.47 32.28 20.46
N ALA A 518 -12.62 32.15 19.14
CA ALA A 518 -12.31 33.23 18.20
C ALA A 518 -13.16 34.48 18.49
N ILE A 519 -14.46 34.29 18.76
CA ILE A 519 -15.39 35.37 19.13
C ILE A 519 -14.96 36.02 20.46
N GLN A 520 -14.69 35.22 21.48
CA GLN A 520 -14.31 35.71 22.81
C GLN A 520 -12.97 36.46 22.82
N ASN A 521 -11.99 35.97 22.05
CA ASN A 521 -10.65 36.52 22.00
C ASN A 521 -10.52 37.76 21.10
N ASN A 522 -11.56 38.07 20.30
CA ASN A 522 -11.56 39.20 19.37
C ASN A 522 -12.81 40.08 19.58
N PRO A 523 -12.96 40.74 20.75
CA PRO A 523 -14.16 41.52 21.08
C PRO A 523 -14.36 42.76 20.20
N ASN A 524 -13.32 43.21 19.50
CA ASN A 524 -13.38 44.37 18.60
C ASN A 524 -13.92 44.03 17.20
N VAL A 525 -14.13 42.75 16.89
CA VAL A 525 -14.75 42.30 15.64
C VAL A 525 -16.27 42.28 15.80
N THR A 526 -17.01 42.81 14.82
CA THR A 526 -18.48 42.95 14.88
C THR A 526 -19.21 41.64 14.54
N TRP A 527 -19.15 40.67 15.44
CA TRP A 527 -19.68 39.31 15.25
C TRP A 527 -21.21 39.20 15.10
N THR A 528 -21.96 40.26 15.38
CA THR A 528 -23.42 40.31 15.20
C THR A 528 -23.83 40.43 13.74
N LEU A 529 -22.89 40.70 12.84
CA LEU A 529 -23.15 40.73 11.40
C LEU A 529 -23.52 39.33 10.86
N PRO A 530 -24.44 39.23 9.90
CA PRO A 530 -24.68 37.99 9.16
C PRO A 530 -23.39 37.45 8.53
N LEU A 531 -23.25 36.12 8.41
CA LEU A 531 -22.06 35.45 7.83
C LEU A 531 -21.68 35.95 6.43
N ALA A 532 -22.66 36.36 5.62
CA ALA A 532 -22.44 36.93 4.29
C ALA A 532 -21.78 38.32 4.32
N GLN A 533 -21.86 39.03 5.44
CA GLN A 533 -21.28 40.35 5.66
C GLN A 533 -19.98 40.30 6.47
N TRP A 534 -19.52 39.11 6.87
CA TRP A 534 -18.23 38.93 7.52
C TRP A 534 -17.10 39.34 6.59
N THR A 535 -16.16 40.10 7.15
CA THR A 535 -15.01 40.67 6.43
C THR A 535 -13.74 39.81 6.62
N ASN A 536 -12.63 40.24 6.02
CA ASN A 536 -11.31 39.63 6.26
C ASN A 536 -10.93 39.60 7.75
N ALA A 537 -11.34 40.59 8.55
CA ALA A 537 -11.06 40.60 9.99
C ALA A 537 -11.72 39.43 10.72
N HIS A 538 -12.94 39.06 10.30
CA HIS A 538 -13.65 37.90 10.85
C HIS A 538 -12.95 36.60 10.44
N GLU A 539 -12.61 36.47 9.14
CA GLU A 539 -11.92 35.30 8.60
C GLU A 539 -10.56 35.09 9.27
N THR A 540 -9.76 36.14 9.46
CA THR A 540 -8.49 36.08 10.19
C THR A 540 -8.69 35.59 11.61
N ALA A 541 -9.63 36.18 12.37
CA ALA A 541 -9.88 35.79 13.75
C ALA A 541 -10.28 34.31 13.89
N VAL A 542 -11.20 33.81 13.05
CA VAL A 542 -11.60 32.40 13.11
C VAL A 542 -10.50 31.46 12.61
N THR A 543 -9.73 31.85 11.59
CA THR A 543 -8.68 31.01 11.01
C THR A 543 -7.48 30.88 11.94
N ASP A 544 -7.09 31.97 12.61
CA ASP A 544 -5.95 31.95 13.54
C ASP A 544 -6.28 31.13 14.79
N GLN A 545 -7.50 31.26 15.32
CA GLN A 545 -7.95 30.40 16.43
C GLN A 545 -8.04 28.93 16.00
N LEU A 546 -8.57 28.66 14.79
CA LEU A 546 -8.62 27.31 14.23
C LEU A 546 -7.22 26.69 14.11
N LEU A 547 -6.25 27.46 13.61
CA LEU A 547 -4.87 27.02 13.49
C LEU A 547 -4.24 26.76 14.87
N ALA A 548 -4.46 27.63 15.85
CA ALA A 548 -3.95 27.46 17.20
C ALA A 548 -4.44 26.14 17.80
N ASP A 549 -5.76 25.90 17.75
CA ASP A 549 -6.36 24.69 18.30
C ASP A 549 -5.94 23.43 17.53
N ALA A 550 -5.86 23.51 16.20
CA ALA A 550 -5.40 22.39 15.37
C ALA A 550 -3.93 22.04 15.64
N THR A 551 -3.09 23.03 15.92
CA THR A 551 -1.65 22.84 16.20
C THR A 551 -1.41 22.13 17.53
N VAL A 552 -2.29 22.33 18.52
CA VAL A 552 -2.28 21.55 19.78
C VAL A 552 -2.52 20.06 19.51
N VAL A 553 -3.35 19.74 18.52
CA VAL A 553 -3.64 18.34 18.13
C VAL A 553 -2.51 17.74 17.29
N ASN A 554 -1.98 18.51 16.33
CA ASN A 554 -0.87 18.09 15.48
C ASN A 554 -0.02 19.31 15.05
N ALA A 555 1.20 19.41 15.58
CA ALA A 555 2.08 20.55 15.39
C ALA A 555 2.41 20.86 13.92
N THR A 556 2.38 19.85 13.04
CA THR A 556 2.63 20.04 11.60
C THR A 556 1.52 20.83 10.88
N GLN A 557 0.42 21.17 11.58
CA GLN A 557 -0.60 22.11 11.05
C GLN A 557 0.01 23.49 10.75
N ALA A 558 1.03 23.89 11.51
CA ALA A 558 1.79 25.10 11.22
C ALA A 558 2.53 25.01 9.88
N HIS A 559 3.07 23.84 9.51
CA HIS A 559 3.73 23.64 8.21
C HIS A 559 2.73 23.71 7.05
N LEU A 560 1.55 23.10 7.23
CA LEU A 560 0.45 23.22 6.26
C LEU A 560 0.09 24.69 6.04
N ALA A 561 -0.16 25.42 7.12
CA ALA A 561 -0.57 26.82 7.08
C ALA A 561 0.49 27.74 6.46
N ALA A 562 1.77 27.34 6.51
CA ALA A 562 2.90 28.04 5.91
C ALA A 562 3.25 27.55 4.49
N TRP A 563 2.44 26.69 3.88
CA TRP A 563 2.71 26.20 2.52
C TRP A 563 2.73 27.36 1.49
N PRO A 564 3.69 27.38 0.53
CA PRO A 564 4.72 26.37 0.26
C PRO A 564 6.10 26.68 0.88
N THR A 565 6.19 27.48 1.95
CA THR A 565 7.47 27.97 2.50
C THR A 565 7.84 27.37 3.86
N TYR A 566 7.27 26.21 4.21
CA TYR A 566 7.55 25.58 5.50
C TYR A 566 8.97 24.98 5.58
N PRO A 567 9.58 24.91 6.80
CA PRO A 567 10.92 24.35 6.97
C PRO A 567 11.03 22.90 6.49
N GLY A 568 12.11 22.60 5.75
CA GLY A 568 12.41 21.26 5.25
C GLY A 568 11.75 20.91 3.91
N ARG A 569 10.90 21.77 3.34
CA ARG A 569 10.30 21.54 2.01
C ARG A 569 11.35 21.36 0.91
N THR A 570 12.40 22.18 0.90
CA THR A 570 13.45 22.15 -0.14
C THR A 570 14.19 20.81 -0.21
N GLY A 571 14.31 20.09 0.91
CA GLY A 571 14.93 18.77 0.95
C GLY A 571 14.08 17.63 0.37
N ARG A 572 12.83 17.91 -0.04
CA ARG A 572 11.88 16.91 -0.55
C ARG A 572 12.01 16.65 -2.05
N GLY A 573 12.71 17.52 -2.79
CA GLY A 573 12.99 17.33 -4.22
C GLY A 573 11.77 17.46 -5.14
N TYR A 574 10.84 18.36 -4.82
CA TYR A 574 9.67 18.65 -5.65
C TYR A 574 10.05 19.28 -6.99
N VAL A 575 9.37 18.86 -8.05
CA VAL A 575 9.33 19.53 -9.36
C VAL A 575 8.41 20.76 -9.29
N VAL A 576 7.28 20.67 -8.59
CA VAL A 576 6.40 21.83 -8.38
C VAL A 576 6.99 22.72 -7.28
N GLY A 577 7.45 23.90 -7.69
CA GLY A 577 7.97 24.95 -6.82
C GLY A 577 6.87 25.68 -6.06
N ASN A 578 6.81 27.00 -6.24
CA ASN A 578 5.90 27.91 -5.53
C ASN A 578 4.99 28.69 -6.50
N GLU A 579 4.84 28.18 -7.73
CA GLU A 579 4.27 28.87 -8.89
C GLU A 579 2.82 29.32 -8.71
N LEU A 580 2.08 28.69 -7.78
CA LEU A 580 0.68 29.01 -7.47
C LEU A 580 0.49 29.94 -6.28
N GLY A 581 1.58 30.33 -5.61
CA GLY A 581 1.56 31.16 -4.40
C GLY A 581 1.18 30.41 -3.12
N THR A 582 1.02 31.15 -2.03
CA THR A 582 0.63 30.63 -0.71
C THR A 582 -0.88 30.31 -0.65
N LEU A 583 -1.30 29.61 0.42
CA LEU A 583 -2.71 29.48 0.75
C LEU A 583 -3.30 30.87 1.03
N ARG A 584 -4.31 31.27 0.24
CA ARG A 584 -4.95 32.58 0.40
C ARG A 584 -5.73 32.66 1.72
N THR A 585 -5.62 33.81 2.40
CA THR A 585 -6.20 34.07 3.73
C THR A 585 -7.44 34.96 3.68
N ALA A 586 -7.68 35.65 2.57
CA ALA A 586 -8.83 36.52 2.42
C ALA A 586 -10.14 35.72 2.51
N ARG A 587 -11.17 36.35 3.05
CA ARG A 587 -12.54 35.86 3.04
C ARG A 587 -12.95 35.54 1.60
N ASN A 588 -13.61 34.41 1.42
CA ASN A 588 -14.12 33.88 0.15
C ASN A 588 -13.04 33.57 -0.89
N SER A 589 -11.78 33.43 -0.45
CA SER A 589 -10.70 33.02 -1.35
C SER A 589 -10.75 31.53 -1.68
N PHE A 590 -11.32 30.66 -0.84
CA PHE A 590 -11.52 29.27 -1.19
C PHE A 590 -12.75 29.09 -2.08
N VAL A 591 -12.56 28.42 -3.21
CA VAL A 591 -13.64 28.00 -4.11
C VAL A 591 -13.44 26.52 -4.42
N LEU A 592 -14.38 25.69 -3.96
CA LEU A 592 -14.34 24.26 -4.23
C LEU A 592 -14.62 23.98 -5.70
N ASP A 593 -13.77 23.17 -6.33
CA ASP A 593 -14.06 22.53 -7.61
C ASP A 593 -15.09 21.43 -7.41
N ALA A 594 -16.37 21.78 -7.53
CA ALA A 594 -17.47 20.84 -7.39
C ALA A 594 -17.79 20.06 -8.68
N ALA A 595 -16.99 20.21 -9.75
CA ALA A 595 -17.32 19.60 -11.03
C ALA A 595 -17.31 18.06 -10.96
N GLY A 596 -18.46 17.45 -11.23
CA GLY A 596 -18.61 15.99 -11.31
C GLY A 596 -18.55 15.24 -9.98
N ILE A 597 -18.72 15.90 -8.83
CA ILE A 597 -18.76 15.25 -7.50
C ILE A 597 -20.09 15.37 -6.78
#